data_AF-A0A1E7ZE69-F1
#
_entry.id   AF-A0A1E7ZE69-F1
#
_cell.length_a   1.000
_cell.length_b   1.000
_cell.length_c   1.000
_cell.angle_alpha   90.00
_cell.angle_beta   90.00
_cell.angle_gamma   90.00
#
_symmetry.space_group_name_H-M   'P 1'
#
loop_
_entity.id
_entity.type
_entity.pdbx_description
1 polymer ?
#
loop_
_entity_poly.entity_id
_entity_poly.type
_entity_poly.pdbx_seq_one_letter_code
_entity_poly.pdbx_strand_id
1 'polypeptide(L)'
;MTSNKPSASIYKHKHPDYDSEELLLSDCANESPVFESLVNSLAEDMNCPFTVTMKAWIGTLRINGKDCQVQLVVTSDELIDEN
;
A
#
# COMPACT_ATOMS: atom_id res chain seq x y z
N MET A 1 -22.41 6.95 36.81
CA MET A 1 -22.99 6.85 35.45
C MET A 1 -21.83 6.71 34.47
N THR A 2 -21.48 5.48 34.11
CA THR A 2 -20.41 5.20 33.15
C THR A 2 -20.96 5.41 31.75
N SER A 3 -20.50 6.47 31.07
CA SER A 3 -20.80 6.71 29.67
C SER A 3 -20.00 5.72 28.83
N ASN A 4 -20.68 4.69 28.31
CA ASN A 4 -20.12 3.79 27.29
C ASN A 4 -19.92 4.62 26.02
N LYS A 5 -18.65 4.94 25.71
CA LYS A 5 -18.29 5.40 24.36
C LYS A 5 -18.60 4.27 23.38
N PRO A 6 -19.32 4.52 22.27
CA PRO A 6 -19.37 3.55 21.19
C PRO A 6 -17.94 3.41 20.64
N SER A 7 -17.42 2.18 20.71
CA SER A 7 -16.21 1.77 20.00
C SER A 7 -16.42 2.12 18.53
N ALA A 8 -15.55 2.98 17.97
CA ALA A 8 -15.55 3.25 16.54
C ALA A 8 -15.47 1.90 15.82
N SER A 9 -16.49 1.58 15.03
CA SER A 9 -16.47 0.47 14.11
C SER A 9 -15.37 0.76 13.10
N ILE A 10 -14.22 0.10 13.24
CA ILE A 10 -13.13 0.13 12.27
C ILE A 10 -13.68 -0.57 11.02
N TYR A 11 -14.27 0.20 10.10
CA TYR A 11 -14.64 -0.33 8.80
C TYR A 11 -13.34 -0.61 8.06
N LYS A 12 -12.95 -1.89 7.97
CA LYS A 12 -11.93 -2.32 7.01
C LYS A 12 -12.47 -2.02 5.62
N HIS A 13 -12.03 -0.92 5.02
CA HIS A 13 -12.43 -0.55 3.68
C HIS A 13 -11.71 -1.45 2.70
N LYS A 14 -12.31 -2.61 2.41
CA LYS A 14 -11.82 -3.51 1.36
C LYS A 14 -12.31 -2.99 0.01
N HIS A 15 -11.40 -2.48 -0.82
CA HIS A 15 -11.65 -2.17 -2.21
C HIS A 15 -11.87 -3.49 -2.98
N PRO A 16 -13.05 -3.70 -3.59
CA PRO A 16 -13.43 -5.00 -4.17
C PRO A 16 -12.48 -5.45 -5.31
N ASP A 17 -11.85 -4.50 -5.99
CA ASP A 17 -10.97 -4.79 -7.13
C ASP A 17 -9.52 -5.15 -6.76
N TYR A 18 -9.08 -4.91 -5.52
CA TYR A 18 -7.67 -5.10 -5.12
C TYR A 18 -7.49 -5.84 -3.79
N ASP A 19 -8.52 -5.90 -2.94
CA ASP A 19 -8.48 -6.64 -1.67
C ASP A 19 -9.03 -8.07 -1.78
N SER A 20 -9.09 -8.61 -3.00
CA SER A 20 -9.30 -10.03 -3.25
C SER A 20 -8.04 -10.81 -2.88
N GLU A 21 -8.19 -11.94 -2.19
CA GLU A 21 -7.06 -12.86 -1.89
C GLU A 21 -6.36 -13.39 -3.16
N GLU A 22 -6.93 -13.13 -4.34
CA GLU A 22 -6.43 -13.54 -5.66
C GLU A 22 -5.41 -12.57 -6.27
N LEU A 23 -5.19 -11.38 -5.70
CA LEU A 23 -4.31 -10.33 -6.26
C LEU A 23 -3.29 -9.83 -5.24
N LEU A 24 -2.65 -10.74 -4.51
CA LEU A 24 -1.58 -10.38 -3.58
C LEU A 24 -0.36 -9.88 -4.35
N LEU A 25 0.09 -8.66 -4.05
CA LEU A 25 1.28 -8.07 -4.69
C LEU A 25 2.52 -8.95 -4.49
N SER A 26 2.59 -9.73 -3.41
CA SER A 26 3.65 -10.73 -3.17
C SER A 26 3.73 -11.77 -4.27
N ASP A 27 2.59 -12.18 -4.83
CA ASP A 27 2.55 -13.19 -5.88
C ASP A 27 3.05 -12.61 -7.21
N CYS A 28 2.72 -11.35 -7.49
CA CYS A 28 3.24 -10.60 -8.64
C CYS A 28 4.74 -10.28 -8.49
N ALA A 29 5.22 -10.06 -7.27
CA ALA A 29 6.59 -9.64 -7.02
C ALA A 29 7.64 -10.70 -7.40
N ASN A 30 7.28 -11.98 -7.26
CA ASN A 30 8.14 -13.12 -7.58
C ASN A 30 8.59 -13.20 -9.06
N GLU A 31 7.95 -12.44 -9.95
CA GLU A 31 8.33 -12.40 -11.36
C GLU A 31 9.60 -11.57 -11.64
N SER A 32 10.08 -10.79 -10.66
CA SER A 32 11.27 -9.96 -10.81
C SER A 32 12.02 -9.78 -9.48
N PRO A 33 13.28 -10.23 -9.35
CA PRO A 33 14.06 -10.09 -8.12
C PRO A 33 14.24 -8.64 -7.66
N VAL A 34 14.31 -7.70 -8.63
CA VAL A 34 14.41 -6.27 -8.32
C VAL A 34 13.10 -5.75 -7.75
N PHE A 35 11.97 -6.17 -8.33
CA PHE A 35 10.67 -5.74 -7.86
C PHE A 35 10.33 -6.37 -6.50
N GLU A 36 10.63 -7.65 -6.31
CA GLU A 36 10.55 -8.35 -5.03
C GLU A 36 11.35 -7.62 -3.93
N SER A 37 12.60 -7.26 -4.22
CA SER A 37 13.41 -6.50 -3.26
C SER A 37 12.78 -5.16 -2.88
N LEU A 38 12.19 -4.43 -3.85
CA LEU A 38 11.53 -3.15 -3.59
C LEU A 38 10.27 -3.32 -2.73
N VAL A 39 9.46 -4.34 -3.02
CA VAL A 39 8.25 -4.65 -2.25
C VAL A 39 8.61 -5.03 -0.81
N ASN A 40 9.62 -5.89 -0.62
CA ASN A 40 10.07 -6.30 0.71
C ASN A 40 10.61 -5.13 1.53
N SER A 41 11.44 -4.26 0.93
CA SER A 41 11.93 -3.07 1.63
C SER A 41 10.80 -2.12 2.05
N LEU A 42 9.80 -1.90 1.18
CA LEU A 42 8.64 -1.08 1.52
C LEU A 42 7.80 -1.71 2.64
N ALA A 43 7.63 -3.03 2.64
CA ALA A 43 6.92 -3.74 3.69
C ALA A 43 7.65 -3.64 5.04
N GLU A 44 8.99 -3.74 5.03
CA GLU A 44 9.81 -3.53 6.23
C GLU A 44 9.65 -2.11 6.78
N ASP A 45 9.69 -1.10 5.91
CA ASP A 45 9.54 0.30 6.28
C ASP A 45 8.14 0.59 6.87
N MET A 46 7.11 -0.09 6.39
CA MET A 46 5.74 0.01 6.92
C MET A 46 5.58 -0.58 8.32
N ASN A 47 6.53 -1.40 8.82
CA ASN A 47 6.51 -1.86 10.22
C ASN A 47 6.82 -0.72 11.22
N CYS A 48 7.22 0.46 10.74
CA CYS A 48 7.39 1.63 11.57
C CYS A 48 6.02 2.15 12.06
N PRO A 49 5.74 2.19 13.37
CA PRO A 49 4.41 2.49 13.92
C PRO A 49 3.93 3.93 13.68
N PHE A 50 4.79 4.80 13.15
CA PHE A 50 4.46 6.18 12.80
C PHE A 50 4.30 6.39 11.29
N THR A 51 4.48 5.32 10.50
CA THR A 51 4.42 5.38 9.05
C THR A 51 3.10 4.81 8.56
N VAL A 52 2.43 5.61 7.74
CA VAL A 52 1.09 5.29 7.22
C VAL A 52 1.11 5.06 5.71
N THR A 53 2.09 5.64 5.03
CA THR A 53 2.32 5.51 3.59
C THR A 53 3.81 5.53 3.29
N MET A 54 4.28 4.57 2.52
CA MET A 54 5.62 4.53 1.96
C MET A 54 5.60 4.57 0.44
N LYS A 55 6.67 5.10 -0.16
CA LYS A 55 6.83 5.23 -1.61
C LYS A 55 8.23 4.82 -2.04
N ALA A 56 8.33 4.04 -3.10
CA ALA A 56 9.61 3.76 -3.77
C ALA A 56 9.51 4.11 -5.26
N TRP A 57 10.58 4.67 -5.81
CA TRP A 57 10.70 4.87 -7.25
C TRP A 57 11.04 3.53 -7.92
N ILE A 58 10.24 3.13 -8.90
CA ILE A 58 10.47 1.92 -9.69
C ILE A 58 11.38 2.25 -10.88
N GLY A 59 11.18 3.43 -11.49
CA GLY A 59 11.98 3.88 -12.63
C GLY A 59 11.28 4.93 -13.48
N THR A 60 11.73 5.06 -14.72
CA THR A 60 11.19 6.00 -15.71
C THR A 60 10.55 5.24 -16.85
N LEU A 61 9.27 5.51 -17.11
CA LEU A 61 8.51 5.02 -18.26
C LEU A 61 8.34 6.16 -19.27
N ARG A 62 8.53 5.88 -20.56
CA ARG A 62 8.37 6.89 -21.61
C ARG A 62 7.00 6.81 -22.26
N ILE A 63 6.19 7.84 -22.08
CA ILE A 63 4.80 7.93 -22.56
C ILE A 63 4.70 9.12 -23.52
N ASN A 64 4.30 8.87 -24.77
CA ASN A 64 4.16 9.91 -25.81
C ASN A 64 5.41 10.81 -25.97
N GLY A 65 6.59 10.20 -25.91
CA GLY A 65 7.88 10.90 -26.02
C GLY A 65 8.29 11.69 -24.78
N LYS A 66 7.53 11.62 -23.68
CA LYS A 66 7.86 12.25 -22.40
C LYS A 66 8.29 11.19 -21.40
N ASP A 67 9.29 11.52 -20.60
CA ASP A 67 9.73 10.68 -19.50
C ASP A 67 8.81 10.89 -18.28
N CYS A 68 8.22 9.81 -17.81
CA CYS A 68 7.32 9.77 -16.66
C CYS A 68 7.95 8.91 -15.57
N GLN A 69 8.07 9.45 -14.37
CA GLN A 69 8.59 8.70 -13.24
C GLN A 69 7.47 7.85 -12.63
N VAL A 70 7.79 6.60 -12.31
CA VAL A 70 6.84 5.60 -11.79
C VAL A 70 7.20 5.28 -10.34
N GLN A 71 6.20 5.28 -9.47
CA GLN A 71 6.33 4.94 -8.05
C GLN A 71 5.44 3.76 -7.68
N LEU A 72 5.94 2.94 -6.77
CA LEU A 72 5.12 2.05 -5.95
C LEU A 72 4.75 2.81 -4.67
N VAL A 73 3.47 2.77 -4.29
CA VAL A 73 2.96 3.39 -3.07
C VAL A 73 2.26 2.31 -2.26
N VAL A 74 2.65 2.18 -0.99
CA VAL A 74 2.03 1.25 -0.03
C VAL A 74 1.47 2.08 1.10
N THR A 75 0.19 1.86 1.44
CA THR A 75 -0.53 2.59 2.48
C THR A 75 -1.20 1.60 3.40
N SER A 76 -1.15 1.84 4.71
CA SER A 76 -1.89 1.05 5.69
C SER A 76 -3.39 1.33 5.58
N ASP A 77 -4.21 0.28 5.62
CA ASP A 77 -5.68 0.38 5.59
C ASP A 77 -6.26 0.96 6.89
N GLU A 78 -5.48 0.97 7.97
CA GLU A 78 -5.90 1.44 9.30
C GLU A 78 -6.20 2.95 9.37
N LEU A 79 -5.78 3.74 8.37
CA LEU A 79 -5.87 5.20 8.38
C LEU A 79 -6.42 5.81 7.09
N ILE A 80 -7.04 5.00 6.22
CA ILE A 80 -7.88 5.53 5.13
C ILE A 80 -9.20 6.01 5.77
N ASP A 81 -9.11 7.13 6.48
CA ASP A 81 -10.26 7.90 6.95
C ASP A 81 -10.63 8.82 5.77
N GLU A 82 -11.55 8.38 4.92
CA GLU A 82 -12.09 9.23 3.85
C GLU A 82 -12.82 10.41 4.50
N ASN A 83 -12.24 11.61 4.40
CA ASN A 83 -12.95 12.87 4.57
C ASN A 83 -12.96 13.66 3.27
#